data_AF-A0A962D6T0-F1
#
_entry.id   AF-A0A962D6T0-F1
#
_cell.length_a   1.000
_cell.length_b   1.000
_cell.length_c   1.000
_cell.angle_alpha   90.00
_cell.angle_beta   90.00
_cell.angle_gamma   90.00
#
_symmetry.space_group_name_H-M   'P 1'
#
loop_
_entity.id
_entity.type
_entity.pdbx_description
1 polymer ?
#
loop_
_entity_poly.entity_id
_entity_poly.type
_entity_poly.pdbx_seq_one_letter_code
_entity_poly.pdbx_strand_id
1 'polypeptide(L)'
;MRVVMIVLAMCSSGVVNAAKTYTPAQLAQMIEAGRYPAQAAPTSKRSAADFAACKAKMEAVLDAVRGNYPVQDIANTSLVVTRKLWTNDAALTITCSGPDKAMIITTAPYK
;
A
#
# COMPACT_ATOMS: atom_id res chain seq x y z
N MET A 1 20.39 5.47 -60.03
CA MET A 1 20.28 4.59 -58.84
C MET A 1 19.95 5.45 -57.63
N ARG A 2 18.72 5.35 -57.09
CA ARG A 2 18.33 5.99 -55.83
C ARG A 2 18.38 4.93 -54.73
N VAL A 3 19.32 5.06 -53.81
CA VAL A 3 19.45 4.21 -52.63
C VAL A 3 18.35 4.63 -51.66
N VAL A 4 17.31 3.81 -51.49
CA VAL A 4 16.26 4.02 -50.49
C VAL A 4 16.74 3.38 -49.19
N MET A 5 17.21 4.21 -48.24
CA MET A 5 17.46 3.79 -46.86
C MET A 5 16.12 3.64 -46.15
N ILE A 6 15.72 2.39 -45.87
CA ILE A 6 14.60 2.08 -45.00
C ILE A 6 15.13 2.09 -43.56
N VAL A 7 14.76 3.13 -42.80
CA VAL A 7 15.02 3.24 -41.37
C VAL A 7 14.09 2.25 -40.64
N LEU A 8 14.67 1.20 -40.08
CA LEU A 8 13.97 0.23 -39.25
C LEU A 8 13.67 0.88 -37.88
N ALA A 9 12.43 1.32 -37.69
CA ALA A 9 11.96 1.87 -36.43
C ALA A 9 11.94 0.76 -35.35
N MET A 10 12.91 0.80 -34.43
CA MET A 10 12.89 0.01 -33.20
C MET A 10 11.71 0.46 -32.34
N CYS A 11 10.62 -0.31 -32.37
CA CYS A 11 9.58 -0.23 -31.35
C CYS A 11 10.15 -0.83 -30.05
N SER A 12 10.68 0.01 -29.17
CA SER A 12 10.98 -0.37 -27.80
C SER A 12 9.67 -0.64 -27.07
N SER A 13 9.26 -1.90 -27.06
CA SER A 13 8.18 -2.41 -26.20
C SER A 13 8.57 -2.20 -24.74
N GLY A 14 8.24 -1.04 -24.19
CA GLY A 14 8.27 -0.83 -22.75
C GLY A 14 7.36 -1.88 -22.11
N VAL A 15 7.93 -2.80 -21.34
CA VAL A 15 7.18 -3.70 -20.47
C VAL A 15 6.47 -2.83 -19.43
N VAL A 16 5.24 -2.41 -19.73
CA VAL A 16 4.35 -1.83 -18.73
C VAL A 16 4.02 -2.98 -17.78
N ASN A 17 4.73 -3.06 -16.66
CA ASN A 17 4.40 -3.99 -15.59
C ASN A 17 3.04 -3.57 -15.04
N ALA A 18 1.98 -4.22 -15.51
CA ALA A 18 0.63 -3.91 -15.09
C ALA A 18 0.54 -4.08 -13.56
N ALA A 19 0.11 -3.01 -12.88
CA ALA A 19 -0.03 -3.05 -11.42
C ALA A 19 -0.95 -4.21 -11.03
N LYS A 20 -0.44 -5.14 -10.23
CA LYS A 20 -1.20 -6.31 -9.81
C LYS A 20 -2.30 -5.87 -8.86
N THR A 21 -3.52 -6.32 -9.11
CA THR A 21 -4.67 -6.02 -8.25
C THR A 21 -5.37 -7.28 -7.78
N TYR A 22 -6.01 -7.20 -6.62
CA TYR A 22 -6.81 -8.26 -6.02
C TYR A 22 -8.18 -7.71 -5.62
N THR A 23 -9.18 -8.57 -5.68
CA THR A 23 -10.49 -8.26 -5.10
C THR A 23 -10.44 -8.37 -3.57
N PRO A 24 -11.38 -7.74 -2.85
CA PRO A 24 -11.40 -7.84 -1.39
C PRO A 24 -11.55 -9.28 -0.89
N ALA A 25 -12.36 -10.11 -1.56
CA ALA A 25 -12.53 -11.53 -1.23
C ALA A 25 -11.23 -12.35 -1.43
N GLN A 26 -10.50 -12.10 -2.53
CA GLN A 26 -9.19 -12.75 -2.75
C GLN A 26 -8.20 -12.36 -1.65
N LEU A 27 -8.15 -11.08 -1.28
CA LEU A 27 -7.30 -10.61 -0.19
C LEU A 27 -7.68 -11.29 1.13
N ALA A 28 -8.97 -11.34 1.49
CA ALA A 28 -9.42 -12.02 2.70
C ALA A 28 -8.92 -13.48 2.76
N GLN A 29 -9.14 -14.25 1.70
CA GLN A 29 -8.67 -15.65 1.63
C GLN A 29 -7.14 -15.77 1.71
N MET A 30 -6.41 -14.90 1.02
CA MET A 30 -4.95 -14.89 1.04
C MET A 30 -4.39 -14.60 2.43
N ILE A 31 -4.93 -13.58 3.11
CA ILE A 31 -4.48 -13.17 4.45
C ILE A 31 -4.83 -14.22 5.49
N GLU A 32 -6.05 -14.77 5.46
CA GLU A 32 -6.48 -15.85 6.35
C GLU A 32 -5.60 -17.11 6.19
N ALA A 33 -5.19 -17.42 4.97
CA ALA A 33 -4.27 -18.53 4.69
C ALA A 33 -2.79 -18.21 4.99
N GLY A 34 -2.46 -17.01 5.47
CA GLY A 34 -1.07 -16.56 5.69
C GLY A 34 -0.25 -16.35 4.40
N ARG A 35 -0.92 -16.32 3.24
CA ARG A 35 -0.32 -16.19 1.90
C ARG A 35 -0.37 -14.74 1.43
N TYR A 36 0.37 -13.86 2.10
CA TYR A 36 0.38 -12.43 1.80
C TYR A 36 0.78 -12.13 0.34
N PRO A 37 0.13 -11.16 -0.33
CA PRO A 37 0.54 -10.72 -1.65
C PRO A 37 2.00 -10.24 -1.68
N ALA A 38 2.72 -10.60 -2.74
CA ALA A 38 4.05 -10.06 -3.00
C ALA A 38 3.96 -8.55 -3.19
N GLN A 39 4.89 -7.84 -2.55
CA GLN A 39 4.93 -6.38 -2.50
C GLN A 39 6.20 -5.84 -3.18
N ALA A 40 6.05 -4.73 -3.89
CA ALA A 40 7.14 -3.90 -4.40
C ALA A 40 7.79 -3.09 -3.27
N ALA A 41 8.81 -2.30 -3.60
CA ALA A 41 9.45 -1.42 -2.63
C ALA A 41 8.41 -0.43 -2.06
N PRO A 42 8.33 -0.29 -0.73
CA PRO A 42 7.39 0.62 -0.11
C PRO A 42 7.80 2.09 -0.27
N THR A 43 6.82 2.98 -0.24
CA THR A 43 7.02 4.42 -0.08
C THR A 43 6.33 4.89 1.19
N SER A 44 6.94 5.86 1.89
CA SER A 44 6.40 6.35 3.16
C SER A 44 6.15 7.86 3.09
N LYS A 45 5.00 8.28 3.62
CA LYS A 45 4.67 9.68 3.86
C LYS A 45 4.55 9.91 5.36
N ARG A 46 5.21 10.94 5.86
CA ARG A 46 5.16 11.38 7.25
C ARG A 46 4.42 12.71 7.34
N SER A 47 3.52 12.83 8.29
CA SER A 47 2.85 14.10 8.63
C SER A 47 2.87 14.31 10.13
N ALA A 48 3.02 15.56 10.57
CA ALA A 48 2.88 15.91 11.97
C ALA A 48 1.45 15.64 12.46
N ALA A 49 1.33 15.00 13.61
CA ALA A 49 0.05 14.72 14.25
C ALA A 49 0.24 14.39 15.73
N ASP A 50 -0.58 14.97 16.59
CA ASP A 50 -0.68 14.56 17.99
C ASP A 50 -1.21 13.12 18.08
N PHE A 51 -0.80 12.36 19.08
CA PHE A 51 -1.11 10.93 19.15
C PHE A 51 -2.62 10.63 19.12
N ALA A 52 -3.43 11.41 19.85
CA ALA A 52 -4.88 11.24 19.87
C ALA A 52 -5.52 11.59 18.51
N ALA A 53 -5.12 12.71 17.90
CA ALA A 53 -5.59 13.11 16.58
C ALA A 53 -5.18 12.10 15.49
N CYS A 54 -3.96 11.56 15.58
CA CYS A 54 -3.47 10.52 14.69
C CYS A 54 -4.34 9.27 14.79
N LYS A 55 -4.61 8.78 16.02
CA LYS A 55 -5.49 7.62 16.23
C LYS A 55 -6.87 7.85 15.65
N ALA A 56 -7.49 9.01 15.91
CA ALA A 56 -8.81 9.33 15.37
C ALA A 56 -8.82 9.31 13.84
N LYS A 57 -7.79 9.87 13.19
CA LYS A 57 -7.65 9.86 11.73
C LYS A 57 -7.41 8.45 11.17
N MET A 58 -6.58 7.65 11.84
CA MET A 58 -6.35 6.26 11.48
C MET A 58 -7.64 5.46 11.57
N GLU A 59 -8.41 5.57 12.66
CA GLU A 59 -9.70 4.90 12.80
C GLU A 59 -10.69 5.33 11.72
N ALA A 60 -10.76 6.62 11.38
CA ALA A 60 -11.60 7.08 10.28
C ALA A 60 -11.25 6.43 8.92
N VAL A 61 -9.96 6.23 8.65
CA VAL A 61 -9.51 5.50 7.44
C VAL A 61 -9.91 4.03 7.53
N LEU A 62 -9.69 3.39 8.68
CA LEU A 62 -10.02 1.98 8.88
C LEU A 62 -11.53 1.72 8.80
N ASP A 63 -12.35 2.60 9.38
CA ASP A 63 -13.80 2.54 9.33
C ASP A 63 -14.32 2.60 7.88
N ALA A 64 -13.73 3.45 7.04
CA ALA A 64 -14.12 3.58 5.64
C ALA A 64 -13.86 2.31 4.81
N VAL A 65 -12.93 1.45 5.24
CA VAL A 65 -12.58 0.19 4.54
C VAL A 65 -13.03 -1.05 5.30
N ARG A 66 -13.57 -0.89 6.51
CA ARG A 66 -13.97 -1.97 7.41
C ARG A 66 -15.05 -2.82 6.76
N GLY A 67 -14.92 -4.15 6.91
CA GLY A 67 -15.84 -5.13 6.34
C GLY A 67 -15.56 -5.48 4.88
N ASN A 68 -14.87 -4.61 4.13
CA ASN A 68 -14.45 -4.90 2.76
C ASN A 68 -13.04 -5.45 2.72
N TYR A 69 -12.10 -4.81 3.42
CA TYR A 69 -10.68 -5.15 3.33
C TYR A 69 -10.13 -5.75 4.63
N PRO A 70 -9.18 -6.69 4.53
CA PRO A 70 -8.49 -7.21 5.71
C PRO A 70 -7.71 -6.09 6.42
N VAL A 71 -7.80 -6.07 7.75
CA VAL A 71 -7.06 -5.17 8.63
C VAL A 71 -6.42 -6.01 9.74
N GLN A 72 -5.19 -5.67 10.11
CA GLN A 72 -4.45 -6.33 11.16
C GLN A 72 -3.79 -5.31 12.10
N ASP A 73 -3.92 -5.59 13.39
CA ASP A 73 -3.19 -4.91 14.45
C ASP A 73 -1.73 -5.40 14.50
N ILE A 74 -0.78 -4.51 14.27
CA ILE A 74 0.65 -4.82 14.35
C ILE A 74 1.21 -4.40 15.72
N ALA A 75 0.84 -3.21 16.18
CA ALA A 75 1.19 -2.70 17.50
C ALA A 75 0.04 -1.86 18.06
N ASN A 76 -0.29 -2.02 19.34
CA ASN A 76 -1.30 -1.20 20.02
C ASN A 76 -0.84 -0.90 21.45
N THR A 77 -0.18 0.23 21.62
CA THR A 77 0.37 0.66 22.91
C THR A 77 -0.09 2.08 23.23
N SER A 78 0.24 2.56 24.43
CA SER A 78 -0.04 3.95 24.84
C SER A 78 0.80 4.99 24.09
N LEU A 79 1.85 4.59 23.38
CA LEU A 79 2.78 5.49 22.69
C LEU A 79 2.82 5.29 21.18
N VAL A 80 2.55 4.08 20.70
CA VAL A 80 2.58 3.71 19.29
C VAL A 80 1.40 2.82 18.96
N VAL A 81 0.67 3.16 17.90
CA VAL A 81 -0.32 2.28 17.28
C VAL A 81 0.06 2.08 15.82
N THR A 82 0.17 0.84 15.40
CA THR A 82 0.42 0.46 14.01
C THR A 82 -0.65 -0.52 13.55
N ARG A 83 -1.22 -0.23 12.39
CA ARG A 83 -2.26 -1.02 11.73
C ARG A 83 -1.82 -1.29 10.30
N LYS A 84 -2.03 -2.51 9.84
CA LYS A 84 -1.82 -2.90 8.45
C LYS A 84 -3.16 -3.19 7.81
N LEU A 85 -3.34 -2.77 6.57
CA LEU A 85 -4.52 -3.05 5.77
C LEU A 85 -4.10 -3.41 4.35
N TRP A 86 -4.92 -4.21 3.67
CA TRP A 86 -4.67 -4.65 2.30
C TRP A 86 -5.80 -4.17 1.40
N THR A 87 -5.53 -3.21 0.52
CA THR A 87 -6.46 -2.77 -0.54
C THR A 87 -6.17 -3.51 -1.84
N ASN A 88 -6.93 -3.22 -2.89
CA ASN A 88 -6.86 -3.93 -4.16
C ASN A 88 -5.46 -3.92 -4.77
N ASP A 89 -4.73 -2.82 -4.64
CA ASP A 89 -3.50 -2.53 -5.37
C ASP A 89 -2.25 -2.45 -4.47
N ALA A 90 -2.43 -2.36 -3.15
CA ALA A 90 -1.34 -2.20 -2.21
C ALA A 90 -1.66 -2.73 -0.81
N ALA A 91 -0.60 -3.04 -0.07
CA ALA A 91 -0.65 -3.10 1.39
C ALA A 91 -0.28 -1.73 1.96
N LEU A 92 -1.05 -1.25 2.93
CA LEU A 92 -0.76 -0.01 3.65
C LEU A 92 -0.49 -0.32 5.12
N THR A 93 0.51 0.34 5.67
CA THR A 93 0.78 0.36 7.10
C THR A 93 0.62 1.79 7.59
N ILE A 94 -0.24 2.00 8.58
CA ILE A 94 -0.44 3.28 9.22
C ILE A 94 0.13 3.18 10.63
N THR A 95 1.05 4.08 10.96
CA THR A 95 1.68 4.18 12.28
C THR A 95 1.42 5.55 12.87
N CYS A 96 0.85 5.58 14.06
CA CYS A 96 0.77 6.73 14.93
C CYS A 96 1.83 6.61 16.01
N SER A 97 2.77 7.56 16.07
CA SER A 97 3.81 7.61 17.09
C SER A 97 3.67 8.89 17.91
N GLY A 98 3.36 8.72 19.20
CA GLY A 98 3.29 9.81 20.17
C GLY A 98 4.65 10.47 20.43
N PRO A 99 5.74 9.72 20.67
CA PRO A 99 7.07 10.29 20.83
C PRO A 99 7.51 11.13 19.63
N ASP A 100 7.20 10.67 18.42
CA ASP A 100 7.58 11.34 17.18
C ASP A 100 6.61 12.45 16.74
N LYS A 101 5.48 12.60 17.45
CA LYS A 101 4.35 13.46 17.09
C LYS A 101 3.99 13.34 15.61
N ALA A 102 3.88 12.12 15.13
CA ALA A 102 3.75 11.85 13.70
C ALA A 102 2.79 10.71 13.37
N MET A 103 2.11 10.89 12.24
CA MET A 103 1.49 9.83 11.46
C MET A 103 2.43 9.46 10.31
N ILE A 104 2.68 8.17 10.15
CA ILE A 104 3.48 7.62 9.05
C ILE A 104 2.58 6.63 8.29
N ILE A 105 2.40 6.87 7.00
CA ILE A 105 1.68 5.98 6.11
C ILE A 105 2.69 5.39 5.14
N THR A 106 2.87 4.09 5.19
CA THR A 106 3.71 3.32 4.29
C THR A 106 2.83 2.56 3.31
N THR A 107 3.02 2.78 2.02
CA THR A 107 2.28 2.10 0.94
C THR A 107 3.23 1.20 0.17
N ALA A 108 2.86 -0.07 0.04
CA ALA A 108 3.59 -1.08 -0.70
C ALA A 108 2.70 -1.66 -1.82
N PRO A 109 2.86 -1.21 -3.07
CA PRO A 109 2.11 -1.74 -4.21
C PRO A 109 2.38 -3.22 -4.43
N TYR A 110 1.44 -3.96 -5.01
CA TYR A 110 1.66 -5.36 -5.33
C TYR A 110 2.48 -5.57 -6.61
N LYS A 111 3.15 -6.73 -6.67
CA LYS A 111 3.92 -7.21 -7.83
C LYS A 111 3.62 -8.68 -8.16
#